data_AF-A0A351SKD0-F1
#
_entry.id   AF-A0A351SKD0-F1
#
_cell.length_a   1.000
_cell.length_b   1.000
_cell.length_c   1.000
_cell.angle_alpha   90.00
_cell.angle_beta   90.00
_cell.angle_gamma   90.00
#
_symmetry.space_group_name_H-M   'P 1'
#
loop_
_entity.id
_entity.type
_entity.pdbx_description
1 polymer ?
#
loop_
_entity_poly.entity_id
_entity_poly.type
_entity_poly.pdbx_seq_one_letter_code
_entity_poly.pdbx_strand_id
1 'polypeptide(L)'
;MKQLHKAPSGNKKKSIFLFVTLSLVLYALCGVTYAKSEYHLKLQRERFVKAREALRVNDMSGFFRRKDQLKDYPLYPYLEYLALKHRINTEEYASAETRALLRQYVDTYTHTYYARKLTGLWQRQLAKEKRWQAYLKWSKSPSGVLIACLELQALVNTGRLISLTGLAADIWSAGREPDPVCKSALQRLESESLPSVKLIWRRIENAIEKNNIAYALDQRHYLNRRDQQWVFLWATGHEDPQASLAQIFHSPLTSLSSKVVKRIVLQWGHHDLSAAWVYWQAHQRQLPVSRSVAYSISQSLALKAAYRHYPEAYEWLASLSSQAQTFAVKKWMTLSALYHEQWQDVIHTIRSMPAEEQKKPQWLYWYARALDEMGYKKNARMLYGKLAESASYYGFLSADKVEVPYAIEQERIELKEARKAALLAKPAIVRAQEFLLVGMEVEARREWRSVTQGMRGDELKAAAVLAHHWQWHSQAINTMARTGHR
;
A
#
# COMPACT_ATOMS: atom_id res chain seq x y z
N MET A 1 -7.00 -72.67 -64.22
CA MET A 1 -5.78 -72.83 -63.41
C MET A 1 -5.74 -71.72 -62.36
N LYS A 2 -5.43 -72.07 -61.11
CA LYS A 2 -5.31 -71.25 -59.88
C LYS A 2 -6.60 -70.96 -59.09
N GLN A 3 -6.69 -71.70 -57.98
CA GLN A 3 -7.56 -71.56 -56.83
C GLN A 3 -7.45 -70.16 -56.20
N LEU A 4 -8.56 -69.63 -55.68
CA LEU A 4 -8.56 -68.56 -54.69
C LEU A 4 -9.28 -69.04 -53.43
N HIS A 5 -8.50 -69.20 -52.37
CA HIS A 5 -8.91 -69.63 -51.05
C HIS A 5 -9.68 -68.52 -50.30
N LYS A 6 -10.76 -68.96 -49.67
CA LYS A 6 -11.58 -68.29 -48.65
C LYS A 6 -10.71 -67.93 -47.42
N ALA A 7 -10.78 -66.69 -46.94
CA ALA A 7 -10.25 -66.27 -45.63
C ALA A 7 -11.41 -65.83 -44.69
N PRO A 8 -11.32 -66.05 -43.36
CA PRO A 8 -12.48 -65.97 -42.48
C PRO A 8 -12.69 -64.57 -41.89
N SER A 9 -13.96 -64.13 -41.90
CA SER A 9 -14.48 -62.97 -41.19
C SER A 9 -14.75 -63.32 -39.72
N GLY A 10 -13.84 -62.97 -38.82
CA GLY A 10 -14.10 -63.12 -37.39
C GLY A 10 -13.05 -62.43 -36.53
N ASN A 11 -13.36 -61.21 -36.04
CA ASN A 11 -12.98 -60.68 -34.71
C ASN A 11 -12.86 -59.15 -34.59
N LYS A 12 -13.13 -58.33 -35.62
CA LYS A 12 -13.06 -56.86 -35.45
C LYS A 12 -14.13 -56.27 -34.51
N LYS A 13 -15.32 -56.89 -34.40
CA LYS A 13 -16.40 -56.39 -33.51
C LYS A 13 -16.15 -56.63 -32.01
N LYS A 14 -15.48 -57.73 -31.62
CA LYS A 14 -15.16 -58.02 -30.20
C LYS A 14 -14.08 -57.09 -29.64
N SER A 15 -13.09 -56.69 -30.45
CA SER A 15 -12.01 -55.80 -30.01
C SER A 15 -12.47 -54.35 -29.82
N ILE A 16 -13.42 -53.86 -30.64
CA ILE A 16 -13.99 -52.51 -30.50
C ILE A 16 -14.91 -52.44 -29.27
N PHE A 17 -15.71 -53.48 -29.02
CA PHE A 17 -16.54 -53.55 -27.81
C PHE A 17 -15.69 -53.57 -26.55
N LEU A 18 -14.57 -54.32 -26.53
CA LEU A 18 -13.66 -54.39 -25.38
C LEU A 18 -13.01 -53.02 -25.07
N PHE A 19 -12.58 -52.27 -26.09
CA PHE A 19 -12.00 -50.92 -25.92
C PHE A 19 -13.03 -49.88 -25.46
N VAL A 20 -14.26 -49.93 -25.97
CA VAL A 20 -15.34 -49.04 -25.54
C VAL A 20 -15.77 -49.36 -24.11
N THR A 21 -15.84 -50.64 -23.71
CA THR A 21 -16.13 -51.02 -22.32
C THR A 21 -14.98 -50.66 -21.37
N LEU A 22 -13.72 -50.80 -21.78
CA LEU A 22 -12.57 -50.41 -20.94
C LEU A 22 -12.51 -48.89 -20.73
N SER A 23 -12.84 -48.11 -21.76
CA SER A 23 -12.91 -46.64 -21.68
C SER A 23 -14.10 -46.15 -20.84
N LEU A 24 -15.27 -46.80 -20.93
CA LEU A 24 -16.43 -46.54 -20.07
C LEU A 24 -16.18 -46.92 -18.60
N VAL A 25 -15.47 -48.02 -18.33
CA VAL A 25 -15.08 -48.42 -16.98
C VAL A 25 -14.03 -47.47 -16.40
N LEU A 26 -13.06 -46.98 -17.19
CA LEU A 26 -12.11 -45.94 -16.75
C LEU A 26 -12.80 -44.59 -16.44
N TYR A 27 -13.76 -44.15 -17.26
CA TYR A 27 -14.55 -42.95 -16.98
C TYR A 27 -15.43 -43.09 -15.73
N ALA A 28 -16.04 -44.26 -15.52
CA ALA A 28 -16.84 -44.54 -14.31
C ALA A 28 -15.97 -44.59 -13.04
N LEU A 29 -14.78 -45.18 -13.10
CA LEU A 29 -13.81 -45.23 -11.99
C LEU A 29 -13.24 -43.84 -11.63
N CYS A 30 -13.01 -42.97 -12.63
CA CYS A 30 -12.64 -41.57 -12.39
C CYS A 30 -13.78 -40.73 -11.79
N GLY A 31 -15.04 -40.95 -12.20
CA GLY A 31 -16.21 -40.25 -11.65
C GLY A 31 -16.48 -40.58 -10.17
N VAL A 32 -16.32 -41.85 -9.79
CA VAL A 32 -16.55 -42.31 -8.40
C VAL A 32 -15.48 -41.80 -7.43
N THR A 33 -14.23 -41.68 -7.88
CA THR A 33 -13.12 -41.15 -7.04
C THR A 33 -13.24 -39.65 -6.79
N TYR A 34 -13.67 -38.86 -7.78
CA TYR A 34 -13.90 -37.42 -7.64
C TYR A 34 -15.07 -37.11 -6.68
N ALA A 35 -16.21 -37.77 -6.84
CA ALA A 35 -17.38 -37.57 -5.97
C ALA A 35 -17.09 -37.94 -4.50
N LYS A 36 -16.30 -39.00 -4.28
CA LYS A 36 -15.85 -39.40 -2.93
C LYS A 36 -14.91 -38.36 -2.31
N SER A 37 -14.03 -37.75 -3.10
CA SER A 37 -13.13 -36.67 -2.66
C SER A 37 -13.90 -35.41 -2.27
N GLU A 38 -14.87 -34.99 -3.08
CA GLU A 38 -15.69 -33.80 -2.80
C GLU A 38 -16.58 -33.99 -1.56
N TYR A 39 -17.21 -35.15 -1.42
CA TYR A 39 -17.99 -35.50 -0.23
C TYR A 39 -17.12 -35.50 1.05
N HIS A 40 -15.91 -36.05 0.96
CA HIS A 40 -14.96 -36.04 2.07
C HIS A 40 -14.56 -34.61 2.47
N LEU A 41 -14.23 -33.74 1.51
CA LEU A 41 -13.92 -32.33 1.78
C LEU A 41 -15.09 -31.58 2.40
N LYS A 42 -16.33 -31.84 1.98
CA LYS A 42 -17.53 -31.27 2.60
C LYS A 42 -17.63 -31.62 4.09
N LEU A 43 -17.41 -32.89 4.45
CA LEU A 43 -17.40 -33.32 5.85
C LEU A 43 -16.27 -32.67 6.65
N GLN A 44 -15.08 -32.52 6.04
CA GLN A 44 -13.96 -31.82 6.67
C GLN A 44 -14.26 -30.33 6.92
N ARG A 45 -14.93 -29.64 5.99
CA ARG A 45 -15.40 -28.24 6.16
C ARG A 45 -16.34 -28.12 7.36
N GLU A 46 -17.33 -28.99 7.48
CA GLU A 46 -18.27 -28.98 8.61
C GLU A 46 -17.55 -29.22 9.95
N ARG A 47 -16.63 -30.19 9.99
CA ARG A 47 -15.80 -30.46 11.17
C ARG A 47 -14.91 -29.28 11.53
N PHE A 48 -14.33 -28.61 10.54
CA PHE A 48 -13.51 -27.41 10.74
C PHE A 48 -14.32 -26.27 11.37
N VAL A 49 -15.53 -26.01 10.85
CA VAL A 49 -16.45 -25.01 11.43
C VAL A 49 -16.80 -25.36 12.87
N LYS A 50 -17.18 -26.62 13.14
CA LYS A 50 -17.49 -27.09 14.50
C LYS A 50 -16.29 -27.03 15.45
N ALA A 51 -15.07 -27.28 14.98
CA ALA A 51 -13.86 -27.13 15.78
C ALA A 51 -13.68 -25.67 16.21
N ARG A 52 -13.78 -24.73 15.27
CA ARG A 52 -13.68 -23.30 15.58
C ARG A 52 -14.73 -22.83 16.57
N GLU A 53 -15.96 -23.32 16.43
CA GLU A 53 -17.05 -23.00 17.36
C GLU A 53 -16.78 -23.53 18.76
N ALA A 54 -16.30 -24.78 18.89
CA ALA A 54 -15.89 -25.34 20.19
C ALA A 54 -14.83 -24.46 20.87
N LEU A 55 -13.81 -24.01 20.14
CA LEU A 55 -12.79 -23.10 20.68
C LEU A 55 -13.38 -21.74 21.09
N ARG A 56 -14.37 -21.22 20.35
CA ARG A 56 -15.04 -19.95 20.66
C ARG A 56 -15.77 -20.00 22.01
N VAL A 57 -16.36 -21.14 22.34
CA VAL A 57 -17.03 -21.39 23.64
C VAL A 57 -16.11 -22.02 24.69
N ASN A 58 -14.79 -22.02 24.44
CA ASN A 58 -13.76 -22.59 25.32
C ASN A 58 -13.88 -24.11 25.60
N ASP A 59 -14.56 -24.87 24.74
CA ASP A 59 -14.57 -26.34 24.74
C ASP A 59 -13.31 -26.89 24.09
N MET A 60 -12.23 -26.98 24.88
CA MET A 60 -10.92 -27.46 24.41
C MET A 60 -10.95 -28.93 24.02
N SER A 61 -11.66 -29.78 24.79
CA SER A 61 -11.76 -31.21 24.51
C SER A 61 -12.50 -31.47 23.18
N GLY A 62 -13.59 -30.75 22.92
CA GLY A 62 -14.30 -30.81 21.65
C GLY A 62 -13.48 -30.25 20.48
N PHE A 63 -12.73 -29.16 20.71
CA PHE A 63 -11.81 -28.61 19.71
C PHE A 63 -10.74 -29.63 19.29
N PHE A 64 -9.98 -30.20 20.23
CA PHE A 64 -8.88 -31.12 19.92
C PHE A 64 -9.37 -32.41 19.26
N ARG A 65 -10.48 -32.99 19.74
CA ARG A 65 -11.10 -34.18 19.14
C ARG A 65 -11.43 -33.99 17.67
N ARG A 66 -11.92 -32.79 17.29
CA ARG A 66 -12.25 -32.47 15.89
C ARG A 66 -11.00 -32.12 15.08
N LYS A 67 -10.05 -31.39 15.66
CA LYS A 67 -8.78 -31.04 15.04
C LYS A 67 -7.99 -32.30 14.63
N ASP A 68 -7.97 -33.34 15.47
CA ASP A 68 -7.24 -34.58 15.18
C ASP A 68 -7.78 -35.35 13.97
N GLN A 69 -9.06 -35.15 13.64
CA GLN A 69 -9.72 -35.73 12.45
C GLN A 69 -9.48 -34.93 11.17
N LEU A 70 -8.73 -33.82 11.24
CA LEU A 70 -8.55 -32.86 10.16
C LEU A 70 -7.10 -32.72 9.71
N LYS A 71 -6.20 -33.63 10.08
CA LYS A 71 -4.75 -33.52 9.77
C LYS A 71 -4.45 -33.31 8.28
N ASP A 72 -5.22 -33.94 7.40
CA ASP A 72 -5.06 -33.82 5.93
C ASP A 72 -5.91 -32.69 5.31
N TYR A 73 -6.66 -31.93 6.11
CA TYR A 73 -7.50 -30.84 5.62
C TYR A 73 -6.66 -29.58 5.34
N PRO A 74 -6.84 -28.87 4.19
CA PRO A 74 -6.00 -27.72 3.86
C PRO A 74 -5.98 -26.60 4.90
N LEU A 75 -7.04 -26.44 5.71
CA LEU A 75 -7.11 -25.43 6.77
C LEU A 75 -6.62 -25.92 8.14
N TYR A 76 -6.08 -27.14 8.25
CA TYR A 76 -5.48 -27.64 9.49
C TYR A 76 -4.41 -26.71 10.10
N PRO A 77 -3.49 -26.09 9.32
CA PRO A 77 -2.53 -25.12 9.85
C PRO A 77 -3.20 -23.97 10.62
N TYR A 78 -4.40 -23.55 10.20
CA TYR A 78 -5.14 -22.50 10.89
C TYR A 78 -5.69 -22.97 12.24
N LEU A 79 -6.08 -24.24 12.37
CA LEU A 79 -6.46 -24.81 13.67
C LEU A 79 -5.25 -24.91 14.61
N GLU A 80 -4.07 -25.28 14.09
CA GLU A 80 -2.83 -25.23 14.86
C GLU A 80 -2.52 -23.82 15.37
N TYR A 81 -2.65 -22.81 14.49
CA TYR A 81 -2.52 -21.41 14.86
C TYR A 81 -3.46 -21.02 16.01
N LEU A 82 -4.74 -21.41 15.92
CA LEU A 82 -5.74 -21.08 16.92
C LEU A 82 -5.44 -21.74 18.28
N ALA A 83 -5.01 -23.01 18.28
CA ALA A 83 -4.62 -23.72 19.49
C ALA A 83 -3.44 -23.04 20.20
N LEU A 84 -2.38 -22.72 19.44
CA LEU A 84 -1.19 -22.04 19.96
C LEU A 84 -1.53 -20.64 20.48
N LYS A 85 -2.37 -19.90 19.76
CA LYS A 85 -2.84 -18.58 20.20
C LYS A 85 -3.57 -18.66 21.53
N HIS A 86 -4.43 -19.68 21.72
CA HIS A 86 -5.16 -19.89 22.97
C HIS A 86 -4.19 -20.19 24.13
N ARG A 87 -3.26 -21.15 23.96
CA ARG A 87 -2.23 -21.47 24.97
C ARG A 87 -1.34 -20.29 25.36
N ILE A 88 -1.04 -19.39 24.42
CA ILE A 88 -0.29 -18.15 24.69
C ILE A 88 -1.07 -17.22 25.64
N ASN A 89 -2.39 -17.19 25.53
CA ASN A 89 -3.24 -16.28 26.30
C ASN A 89 -3.62 -16.81 27.69
N THR A 90 -3.54 -18.12 27.95
CA THR A 90 -4.02 -18.78 29.19
C THR A 90 -2.90 -19.18 30.17
N GLU A 91 -1.73 -18.54 30.11
CA GLU A 91 -0.56 -18.81 30.97
C GLU A 91 0.10 -20.21 30.81
N GLU A 92 -0.51 -21.13 30.07
CA GLU A 92 0.05 -22.44 29.66
C GLU A 92 1.31 -22.34 28.77
N TYR A 93 1.61 -21.13 28.30
CA TYR A 93 2.78 -20.81 27.48
C TYR A 93 4.11 -21.05 28.19
N ALA A 94 4.12 -21.09 29.54
CA ALA A 94 5.32 -21.30 30.34
C ALA A 94 5.92 -22.70 30.14
N SER A 95 5.09 -23.67 29.73
CA SER A 95 5.49 -25.06 29.49
C SER A 95 6.55 -25.17 28.37
N ALA A 96 7.50 -26.10 28.55
CA ALA A 96 8.51 -26.41 27.54
C ALA A 96 7.88 -26.91 26.23
N GLU A 97 6.79 -27.68 26.34
CA GLU A 97 6.02 -28.22 25.22
C GLU A 97 5.44 -27.10 24.34
N THR A 98 4.71 -26.13 24.92
CA THR A 98 4.12 -25.03 24.13
C THR A 98 5.18 -24.23 23.39
N ARG A 99 6.36 -24.02 23.99
CA ARG A 99 7.48 -23.34 23.33
C ARG A 99 8.05 -24.14 22.16
N ALA A 100 8.13 -25.47 22.28
CA ALA A 100 8.58 -26.35 21.21
C ALA A 100 7.57 -26.36 20.05
N LEU A 101 6.27 -26.50 20.33
CA LEU A 101 5.20 -26.48 19.33
C LEU A 101 5.12 -25.13 18.59
N LEU A 102 5.26 -24.02 19.33
CA LEU A 102 5.29 -22.69 18.72
C LEU A 102 6.45 -22.56 17.74
N ARG A 103 7.63 -23.04 18.12
CA ARG A 103 8.82 -22.98 17.27
C ARG A 103 8.64 -23.84 16.02
N GLN A 104 8.17 -25.08 16.18
CA GLN A 104 7.86 -25.96 15.06
C GLN A 104 6.88 -25.31 14.08
N TYR A 105 5.79 -24.71 14.59
CA TYR A 105 4.81 -24.03 13.74
C TYR A 105 5.43 -22.85 12.98
N VAL A 106 6.20 -22.00 13.67
CA VAL A 106 6.79 -20.81 13.07
C VAL A 106 7.84 -21.16 12.01
N ASP A 107 8.62 -22.22 12.24
CA ASP A 107 9.64 -22.72 11.30
C ASP A 107 8.96 -23.39 10.08
N THR A 108 7.90 -24.18 10.30
CA THR A 108 7.14 -24.87 9.23
C THR A 108 6.41 -23.88 8.31
N TYR A 109 5.73 -22.89 8.90
CA TYR A 109 4.93 -21.90 8.16
C TYR A 109 5.67 -20.55 8.06
N THR A 110 6.99 -20.60 7.90
CA THR A 110 7.86 -19.43 7.78
C THR A 110 7.32 -18.43 6.75
N HIS A 111 7.40 -17.13 7.05
CA HIS A 111 6.89 -16.02 6.23
C HIS A 111 5.38 -15.96 6.00
N THR A 112 4.58 -16.90 6.54
CA THR A 112 3.12 -16.79 6.48
C THR A 112 2.60 -15.74 7.47
N TYR A 113 1.41 -15.21 7.18
CA TYR A 113 0.76 -14.25 8.09
C TYR A 113 0.55 -14.81 9.49
N TYR A 114 0.11 -16.07 9.62
CA TYR A 114 -0.20 -16.67 10.92
C TYR A 114 1.05 -16.95 11.74
N ALA A 115 2.16 -17.37 11.10
CA ALA A 115 3.44 -17.50 11.78
C ALA A 115 3.92 -16.15 12.31
N ARG A 116 3.92 -15.10 11.48
CA ARG A 116 4.27 -13.73 11.92
C ARG A 116 3.37 -13.23 13.05
N LYS A 117 2.06 -13.50 12.96
CA LYS A 117 1.09 -13.11 13.99
C LYS A 117 1.34 -13.82 15.33
N LEU A 118 1.64 -15.12 15.31
CA LEU A 118 2.01 -15.87 16.51
C LEU A 118 3.33 -15.38 17.09
N THR A 119 4.36 -15.18 16.27
CA THR A 119 5.64 -14.64 16.72
C THR A 119 5.46 -13.29 17.40
N GLY A 120 4.65 -12.39 16.84
CA GLY A 120 4.34 -11.11 17.46
C GLY A 120 3.56 -11.20 18.77
N LEU A 121 2.66 -12.19 18.94
CA LEU A 121 1.99 -12.44 20.22
C LEU A 121 3.00 -12.95 21.26
N TRP A 122 3.84 -13.89 20.86
CA TRP A 122 4.86 -14.45 21.72
C TRP A 122 5.93 -13.44 22.15
N GLN A 123 6.37 -12.56 21.24
CA GLN A 123 7.27 -11.45 21.56
C GLN A 123 6.67 -10.53 22.64
N ARG A 124 5.38 -10.20 22.57
CA ARG A 124 4.74 -9.39 23.63
C ARG A 124 4.71 -10.13 24.97
N GLN A 125 4.48 -11.44 24.96
CA GLN A 125 4.52 -12.24 26.17
C GLN A 125 5.93 -12.25 26.79
N LEU A 126 6.97 -12.50 25.98
CA LEU A 126 8.36 -12.46 26.44
C LEU A 126 8.74 -11.10 27.02
N ALA A 127 8.23 -10.00 26.44
CA ALA A 127 8.46 -8.66 26.96
C ALA A 127 7.72 -8.40 28.28
N LYS A 128 6.48 -8.89 28.45
CA LYS A 128 5.74 -8.83 29.72
C LYS A 128 6.52 -9.50 30.86
N GLU A 129 7.20 -10.60 30.56
CA GLU A 129 8.08 -11.32 31.50
C GLU A 129 9.51 -10.75 31.60
N LYS A 130 9.83 -9.66 30.91
CA LYS A 130 11.17 -9.06 30.83
C LYS A 130 12.26 -10.05 30.36
N ARG A 131 11.90 -11.07 29.59
CA ARG A 131 12.82 -12.09 29.03
C ARG A 131 13.49 -11.57 27.76
N TRP A 132 14.28 -10.50 27.91
CA TRP A 132 14.79 -9.70 26.79
C TRP A 132 15.71 -10.46 25.84
N GLN A 133 16.58 -11.35 26.34
CA GLN A 133 17.46 -12.16 25.48
C GLN A 133 16.64 -13.10 24.57
N ALA A 134 15.59 -13.72 25.12
CA ALA A 134 14.69 -14.57 24.34
C ALA A 134 13.88 -13.72 23.34
N TYR A 135 13.36 -12.57 23.76
CA TYR A 135 12.66 -11.63 22.89
C TYR A 135 13.51 -11.28 21.65
N LEU A 136 14.77 -10.89 21.84
CA LEU A 136 15.66 -10.50 20.75
C LEU A 136 15.96 -11.66 19.79
N LYS A 137 16.03 -12.89 20.30
CA LYS A 137 16.19 -14.09 19.46
C LYS A 137 14.98 -14.30 18.54
N TRP A 138 13.78 -14.14 19.06
CA TRP A 138 12.54 -14.25 18.28
C TRP A 138 12.32 -13.08 17.32
N SER A 139 12.68 -11.86 17.74
CA SER A 139 12.61 -10.67 16.88
C SER A 139 13.46 -10.80 15.61
N LYS A 140 14.62 -11.45 15.71
CA LYS A 140 15.52 -11.71 14.58
C LYS A 140 15.15 -12.95 13.75
N SER A 141 14.10 -13.69 14.09
CA SER A 141 13.67 -14.86 13.31
C SER A 141 13.03 -14.45 11.97
N PRO A 142 12.95 -15.35 10.97
CA PRO A 142 12.28 -15.07 9.69
C PRO A 142 10.82 -14.60 9.80
N SER A 143 10.13 -15.00 10.87
CA SER A 143 8.76 -14.59 11.19
C SER A 143 8.69 -13.49 12.26
N GLY A 144 9.84 -12.91 12.63
CA GLY A 144 9.97 -11.84 13.61
C GLY A 144 9.15 -10.60 13.24
N VAL A 145 8.58 -9.97 14.27
CA VAL A 145 7.84 -8.72 14.16
C VAL A 145 8.60 -7.63 14.92
N LEU A 146 8.97 -6.56 14.21
CA LEU A 146 9.56 -5.40 14.84
C LEU A 146 8.48 -4.64 15.64
N ILE A 147 8.54 -4.74 16.96
CA ILE A 147 7.73 -3.94 17.88
C ILE A 147 8.66 -2.89 18.48
N ALA A 148 8.77 -1.73 17.82
CA ALA A 148 9.82 -0.74 18.02
C ALA A 148 10.15 -0.44 19.50
N CYS A 149 9.15 -0.17 20.34
CA CYS A 149 9.39 0.11 21.76
C CYS A 149 9.87 -1.09 22.58
N LEU A 150 9.34 -2.28 22.32
CA LEU A 150 9.79 -3.49 23.01
C LEU A 150 11.19 -3.90 22.53
N GLU A 151 11.49 -3.70 21.24
CA GLU A 151 12.83 -3.88 20.70
C GLU A 151 13.83 -2.94 21.37
N LEU A 152 13.49 -1.65 21.49
CA LEU A 152 14.32 -0.67 22.18
C LEU A 152 14.55 -1.08 23.64
N GLN A 153 13.49 -1.41 24.38
CA GLN A 153 13.61 -1.88 25.76
C GLN A 153 14.51 -3.11 25.86
N ALA A 154 14.34 -4.08 24.97
CA ALA A 154 15.13 -5.31 24.99
C ALA A 154 16.62 -5.04 24.72
N LEU A 155 16.94 -4.16 23.76
CA LEU A 155 18.32 -3.77 23.45
C LEU A 155 18.99 -3.06 24.63
N VAL A 156 18.30 -2.10 25.26
CA VAL A 156 18.81 -1.35 26.42
C VAL A 156 18.99 -2.26 27.64
N ASN A 157 18.01 -3.10 27.97
CA ASN A 157 18.10 -3.98 29.14
C ASN A 157 19.11 -5.12 28.98
N THR A 158 19.56 -5.40 27.75
CA THR A 158 20.60 -6.41 27.49
C THR A 158 21.98 -5.81 27.26
N GLY A 159 22.14 -4.48 27.44
CA GLY A 159 23.41 -3.77 27.23
C GLY A 159 23.85 -3.70 25.76
N ARG A 160 22.97 -4.06 24.81
CA ARG A 160 23.29 -4.04 23.36
C ARG A 160 23.13 -2.65 22.74
N LEU A 161 22.55 -1.70 23.48
CA LEU A 161 22.40 -0.30 23.08
C LEU A 161 22.58 0.59 24.31
N ILE A 162 23.55 1.50 24.23
CA ILE A 162 23.98 2.39 25.32
C ILE A 162 23.96 3.88 24.92
N SER A 163 23.46 4.20 23.73
CA SER A 163 23.34 5.59 23.27
C SER A 163 22.11 5.80 22.38
N LEU A 164 21.73 7.07 22.19
CA LEU A 164 20.62 7.49 21.32
C LEU A 164 20.98 7.37 19.82
N THR A 165 21.14 6.15 19.34
CA THR A 165 21.47 5.82 17.94
C THR A 165 20.46 4.85 17.32
N GLY A 166 20.46 4.75 15.98
CA GLY A 166 19.57 3.85 15.24
C GLY A 166 18.10 3.97 15.65
N LEU A 167 17.51 2.85 16.08
CA LEU A 167 16.12 2.78 16.53
C LEU A 167 15.81 3.77 17.68
N ALA A 168 16.73 3.96 18.64
CA ALA A 168 16.52 4.89 19.74
C ALA A 168 16.45 6.33 19.24
N ALA A 169 17.37 6.71 18.34
CA ALA A 169 17.35 8.02 17.70
C ALA A 169 16.03 8.27 16.95
N ASP A 170 15.53 7.26 16.24
CA ASP A 170 14.30 7.37 15.46
C ASP A 170 13.06 7.57 16.34
N ILE A 171 12.97 6.85 17.46
CA ILE A 171 11.86 6.98 18.40
C ILE A 171 11.98 8.30 19.18
N TRP A 172 13.15 8.62 19.72
CA TRP A 172 13.37 9.82 20.53
C TRP A 172 13.08 11.11 19.75
N SER A 173 13.48 11.14 18.48
CA SER A 173 13.28 12.31 17.62
C SER A 173 11.92 12.36 16.94
N ALA A 174 10.95 11.51 17.29
CA ALA A 174 9.67 11.42 16.58
C ALA A 174 8.77 12.66 16.68
N GLY A 175 9.17 13.71 17.41
CA GLY A 175 8.42 14.98 17.49
C GLY A 175 7.15 14.93 18.35
N ARG A 176 7.06 13.95 19.26
CA ARG A 176 5.96 13.79 20.21
C ARG A 176 6.47 13.11 21.46
N GLU A 177 5.69 13.15 22.53
CA GLU A 177 6.04 12.39 23.72
C GLU A 177 6.16 10.89 23.38
N PRO A 178 7.26 10.22 23.77
CA PRO A 178 7.41 8.80 23.55
C PRO A 178 6.31 8.00 24.26
N ASP A 179 5.95 6.86 23.67
CA ASP A 179 5.05 5.90 24.32
C ASP A 179 5.63 5.48 25.70
N PRO A 180 4.79 5.32 26.75
CA PRO A 180 5.24 4.91 28.07
C PRO A 180 6.13 3.65 28.08
N VAL A 181 5.91 2.73 27.14
CA VAL A 181 6.75 1.53 26.96
C VAL A 181 8.18 1.92 26.59
N CYS A 182 8.37 2.88 25.69
CA CYS A 182 9.71 3.35 25.30
C CYS A 182 10.36 4.30 26.33
N LYS A 183 9.55 5.01 27.13
CA LYS A 183 9.99 6.19 27.90
C LYS A 183 11.17 5.90 28.83
N SER A 184 11.10 4.83 29.62
CA SER A 184 12.17 4.49 30.57
C SER A 184 13.49 4.09 29.88
N ALA A 185 13.41 3.38 28.76
CA ALA A 185 14.59 3.01 27.98
C ALA A 185 15.26 4.24 27.37
N LEU A 186 14.49 5.19 26.84
CA LEU A 186 15.02 6.44 26.29
C LEU A 186 15.64 7.33 27.37
N GLN A 187 14.99 7.45 28.54
CA GLN A 187 15.53 8.23 29.66
C GLN A 187 16.88 7.68 30.15
N ARG A 188 17.03 6.35 30.21
CA ARG A 188 18.31 5.72 30.54
C ARG A 188 19.39 6.09 29.51
N LEU A 189 19.09 5.95 28.23
CA LEU A 189 20.03 6.28 27.15
C LEU A 189 20.44 7.77 27.17
N GLU A 190 19.51 8.65 27.51
CA GLU A 190 19.77 10.09 27.64
C GLU A 190 20.64 10.42 28.86
N SER A 191 20.50 9.68 29.96
CA SER A 191 21.37 9.83 31.14
C SER A 191 22.79 9.29 30.93
N GLU A 192 22.94 8.30 30.04
CA GLU A 192 24.24 7.71 29.70
C GLU A 192 24.99 8.52 28.62
N SER A 193 24.25 9.12 27.68
CA SER A 193 24.82 9.95 26.61
C SER A 193 23.91 11.11 26.25
N LEU A 194 24.46 12.32 26.24
CA LEU A 194 23.71 13.51 25.83
C LEU A 194 23.26 13.37 24.36
N PRO A 195 22.02 13.78 24.04
CA PRO A 195 21.55 13.81 22.66
C PRO A 195 22.42 14.73 21.81
N SER A 196 22.80 14.28 20.61
CA SER A 196 23.52 15.16 19.68
C SER A 196 22.65 16.35 19.25
N VAL A 197 23.29 17.50 18.97
CA VAL A 197 22.60 18.72 18.48
C VAL A 197 21.77 18.42 17.23
N LYS A 198 22.27 17.59 16.31
CA LYS A 198 21.54 17.15 15.12
C LYS A 198 20.25 16.41 15.48
N LEU A 199 20.27 15.56 16.50
CA LEU A 199 19.12 14.79 16.95
C LEU A 199 18.06 15.68 17.63
N ILE A 200 18.50 16.64 18.45
CA ILE A 200 17.64 17.67 19.06
C ILE A 200 16.88 18.44 17.99
N TRP A 201 17.58 18.95 16.97
CA TRP A 201 16.96 19.66 15.86
C TRP A 201 15.97 18.80 15.08
N ARG A 202 16.32 17.53 14.81
CA ARG A 202 15.40 16.58 14.18
C ARG A 202 14.12 16.37 15.00
N ARG A 203 14.22 16.33 16.34
CA ARG A 203 13.07 16.21 17.25
C ARG A 203 12.16 17.43 17.19
N ILE A 204 12.75 18.63 17.20
CA ILE A 204 12.03 19.90 17.09
C ILE A 204 11.33 20.02 15.73
N GLU A 205 12.05 19.75 14.65
CA GLU A 205 11.50 19.77 13.29
C GLU A 205 10.32 18.82 13.14
N ASN A 206 10.46 17.56 13.57
CA ASN A 206 9.37 16.58 13.54
C ASN A 206 8.17 17.01 14.38
N ALA A 207 8.37 17.73 15.48
CA ALA A 207 7.29 18.26 16.30
C ALA A 207 6.53 19.37 15.58
N ILE A 208 7.25 20.31 14.98
CA ILE A 208 6.68 21.43 14.22
C ILE A 208 5.93 20.91 12.97
N GLU A 209 6.48 19.96 12.24
CA GLU A 209 5.83 19.33 11.08
C GLU A 209 4.53 18.62 11.44
N LYS A 210 4.48 17.99 12.63
CA LYS A 210 3.27 17.35 13.18
C LYS A 210 2.31 18.33 13.85
N ASN A 211 2.59 19.63 13.77
CA ASN A 211 1.84 20.70 14.43
C ASN A 211 1.76 20.54 15.96
N ASN A 212 2.74 19.87 16.57
CA ASN A 212 2.83 19.71 18.02
C ASN A 212 3.64 20.86 18.63
N ILE A 213 3.05 22.06 18.63
CA ILE A 213 3.75 23.32 18.91
C ILE A 213 4.22 23.42 20.36
N ALA A 214 3.36 23.10 21.32
CA ALA A 214 3.73 23.11 22.74
C ALA A 214 4.96 22.22 22.99
N TYR A 215 4.93 20.99 22.48
CA TYR A 215 6.05 20.08 22.60
C TYR A 215 7.34 20.60 21.94
N ALA A 216 7.25 21.23 20.75
CA ALA A 216 8.41 21.82 20.09
C ALA A 216 9.02 22.96 20.93
N LEU A 217 8.17 23.81 21.51
CA LEU A 217 8.58 24.89 22.41
C LEU A 217 9.22 24.36 23.70
N ASP A 218 8.73 23.24 24.23
CA ASP A 218 9.30 22.58 25.40
C ASP A 218 10.71 22.07 25.13
N GLN A 219 11.05 21.68 23.89
CA GLN A 219 12.38 21.18 23.56
C GLN A 219 13.46 22.28 23.51
N ARG A 220 13.09 23.56 23.64
CA ARG A 220 14.03 24.70 23.60
C ARG A 220 15.09 24.66 24.69
N HIS A 221 14.85 23.99 25.81
CA HIS A 221 15.82 23.88 26.91
C HIS A 221 17.13 23.20 26.50
N TYR A 222 17.13 22.38 25.43
CA TYR A 222 18.35 21.77 24.88
C TYR A 222 19.21 22.73 24.04
N LEU A 223 18.75 23.96 23.76
CA LEU A 223 19.36 24.89 22.82
C LEU A 223 19.91 26.14 23.51
N ASN A 224 20.87 26.80 22.85
CA ASN A 224 21.35 28.13 23.28
C ASN A 224 20.26 29.21 23.05
N ARG A 225 20.39 30.38 23.69
CA ARG A 225 19.39 31.46 23.62
C ARG A 225 19.03 31.90 22.19
N ARG A 226 19.99 31.97 21.29
CA ARG A 226 19.77 32.36 19.89
C ARG A 226 18.90 31.35 19.16
N ASP A 227 19.21 30.07 19.32
CA ASP A 227 18.45 28.99 18.68
C ASP A 227 17.05 28.84 19.29
N GLN A 228 16.90 29.09 20.59
CA GLN A 228 15.59 29.14 21.24
C GLN A 228 14.66 30.20 20.62
N GLN A 229 15.19 31.36 20.24
CA GLN A 229 14.42 32.40 19.54
C GLN A 229 13.99 31.93 18.15
N TRP A 230 14.86 31.26 17.40
CA TRP A 230 14.48 30.70 16.09
C TRP A 230 13.39 29.64 16.19
N VAL A 231 13.45 28.75 17.20
CA VAL A 231 12.38 27.77 17.44
C VAL A 231 11.07 28.46 17.81
N PHE A 232 11.12 29.52 18.62
CA PHE A 232 9.94 30.31 18.94
C PHE A 232 9.33 30.93 17.68
N LEU A 233 10.11 31.65 16.88
CA LEU A 233 9.64 32.22 15.61
C LEU A 233 9.11 31.15 14.66
N TRP A 234 9.75 29.98 14.59
CA TRP A 234 9.29 28.88 13.76
C TRP A 234 7.93 28.34 14.22
N ALA A 235 7.73 28.24 15.54
CA ALA A 235 6.51 27.77 16.15
C ALA A 235 5.34 28.76 16.00
N THR A 236 5.56 30.03 16.35
CA THR A 236 4.49 31.02 16.58
C THR A 236 4.48 32.18 15.58
N GLY A 237 5.52 32.34 14.75
CA GLY A 237 5.65 33.52 13.88
C GLY A 237 4.57 33.66 12.80
N HIS A 238 3.69 32.67 12.65
CA HIS A 238 2.52 32.74 11.77
C HIS A 238 1.31 33.41 12.42
N GLU A 239 1.33 33.64 13.74
CA GLU A 239 0.28 34.38 14.47
C GLU A 239 0.31 35.87 14.12
N ASP A 240 1.51 36.45 13.99
CA ASP A 240 1.75 37.77 13.38
C ASP A 240 2.85 37.64 12.31
N PRO A 241 2.49 37.23 11.08
CA PRO A 241 3.45 37.00 10.01
C PRO A 241 4.25 38.24 9.62
N GLN A 242 3.61 39.42 9.59
CA GLN A 242 4.25 40.65 9.14
C GLN A 242 5.33 41.08 10.12
N ALA A 243 5.01 41.17 11.41
CA ALA A 243 5.98 41.53 12.43
C ALA A 243 7.11 40.49 12.52
N SER A 244 6.77 39.20 12.49
CA SER A 244 7.74 38.12 12.61
C SER A 244 8.73 38.08 11.44
N LEU A 245 8.26 38.30 10.21
CA LEU A 245 9.13 38.36 9.02
C LEU A 245 9.99 39.62 9.01
N ALA A 246 9.45 40.76 9.43
CA ALA A 246 10.21 42.01 9.54
C ALA A 246 11.38 41.91 10.54
N GLN A 247 11.19 41.20 11.66
CA GLN A 247 12.25 40.96 12.65
C GLN A 247 13.47 40.22 12.08
N ILE A 248 13.31 39.46 10.98
CA ILE A 248 14.36 38.58 10.46
C ILE A 248 14.92 39.00 9.11
N PHE A 249 14.54 40.15 8.53
CA PHE A 249 15.02 40.59 7.21
C PHE A 249 16.55 40.44 7.06
N HIS A 250 17.33 41.00 7.97
CA HIS A 250 18.80 40.97 7.85
C HIS A 250 19.47 39.84 8.62
N SER A 251 18.72 38.80 8.97
CA SER A 251 19.31 37.62 9.61
C SER A 251 20.20 36.83 8.64
N PRO A 252 21.23 36.11 9.14
CA PRO A 252 22.05 35.25 8.28
C PRO A 252 21.23 34.15 7.59
N LEU A 253 21.48 33.96 6.29
CA LEU A 253 20.89 32.86 5.54
C LEU A 253 21.42 31.50 6.06
N THR A 254 20.53 30.67 6.57
CA THR A 254 20.81 29.30 7.00
C THR A 254 19.70 28.34 6.52
N SER A 255 19.94 27.04 6.66
CA SER A 255 18.91 26.02 6.42
C SER A 255 17.71 26.23 7.36
N LEU A 256 17.97 26.56 8.63
CA LEU A 256 16.92 26.82 9.62
C LEU A 256 16.10 28.07 9.28
N SER A 257 16.75 29.21 9.01
CA SER A 257 16.04 30.46 8.67
C SER A 257 15.13 30.28 7.46
N SER A 258 15.59 29.54 6.45
CA SER A 258 14.78 29.22 5.27
C SER A 258 13.53 28.40 5.63
N LYS A 259 13.64 27.42 6.56
CA LYS A 259 12.50 26.63 7.05
C LYS A 259 11.51 27.49 7.85
N VAL A 260 12.02 28.40 8.68
CA VAL A 260 11.21 29.34 9.47
C VAL A 260 10.40 30.25 8.56
N VAL A 261 11.06 30.95 7.62
CA VAL A 261 10.41 31.81 6.63
C VAL A 261 9.35 31.03 5.85
N LYS A 262 9.70 29.85 5.34
CA LYS A 262 8.76 29.00 4.60
C LYS A 262 7.53 28.68 5.43
N ARG A 263 7.67 28.26 6.69
CA ARG A 263 6.52 27.92 7.52
C ARG A 263 5.64 29.15 7.76
N ILE A 264 6.22 30.28 8.14
CA ILE A 264 5.46 31.51 8.43
C ILE A 264 4.63 31.92 7.21
N VAL A 265 5.28 32.04 6.05
CA VAL A 265 4.59 32.48 4.81
C VAL A 265 3.52 31.49 4.36
N LEU A 266 3.80 30.18 4.42
CA LEU A 266 2.82 29.19 3.98
C LEU A 266 1.64 29.07 4.93
N GLN A 267 1.86 29.16 6.25
CA GLN A 267 0.79 29.21 7.25
C GLN A 267 -0.05 30.48 7.10
N TRP A 268 0.59 31.64 6.89
CA TRP A 268 -0.13 32.85 6.54
C TRP A 268 -1.02 32.63 5.33
N GLY A 269 -0.49 32.04 4.26
CA GLY A 269 -1.27 31.71 3.07
C GLY A 269 -2.37 30.65 3.29
N HIS A 270 -2.43 29.95 4.42
CA HIS A 270 -3.60 29.13 4.81
C HIS A 270 -4.77 30.00 5.25
N HIS A 271 -4.50 31.05 6.01
CA HIS A 271 -5.50 31.97 6.55
C HIS A 271 -5.85 33.07 5.55
N ASP A 272 -4.86 33.78 5.02
CA ASP A 272 -5.02 34.86 4.05
C ASP A 272 -3.99 34.71 2.92
N LEU A 273 -4.45 34.12 1.82
CA LEU A 273 -3.60 33.81 0.69
C LEU A 273 -3.17 35.06 -0.09
N SER A 274 -4.08 36.02 -0.25
CA SER A 274 -3.81 37.25 -1.01
C SER A 274 -2.80 38.11 -0.28
N ALA A 275 -2.97 38.32 1.04
CA ALA A 275 -2.02 39.09 1.83
C ALA A 275 -0.64 38.42 1.87
N ALA A 276 -0.59 37.09 2.04
CA ALA A 276 0.66 36.34 2.03
C ALA A 276 1.39 36.45 0.68
N TRP A 277 0.67 36.33 -0.44
CA TRP A 277 1.24 36.47 -1.78
C TRP A 277 1.81 37.87 -2.01
N VAL A 278 1.02 38.92 -1.76
CA VAL A 278 1.44 40.31 -1.95
C VAL A 278 2.67 40.62 -1.10
N TYR A 279 2.65 40.26 0.18
CA TYR A 279 3.78 40.48 1.08
C TYR A 279 5.03 39.73 0.61
N TRP A 280 4.86 38.45 0.25
CA TRP A 280 5.97 37.61 -0.23
C TRP A 280 6.61 38.18 -1.49
N GLN A 281 5.82 38.61 -2.48
CA GLN A 281 6.35 39.18 -3.71
C GLN A 281 7.16 40.46 -3.45
N ALA A 282 6.70 41.32 -2.54
CA ALA A 282 7.38 42.57 -2.19
C ALA A 282 8.67 42.36 -1.38
N HIS A 283 8.73 41.36 -0.49
CA HIS A 283 9.79 41.27 0.52
C HIS A 283 10.71 40.04 0.40
N GLN A 284 10.44 39.07 -0.48
CA GLN A 284 11.24 37.82 -0.58
C GLN A 284 12.74 38.03 -0.72
N ARG A 285 13.20 39.12 -1.35
CA ARG A 285 14.64 39.44 -1.53
C ARG A 285 15.32 39.89 -0.24
N GLN A 286 14.55 40.42 0.71
CA GLN A 286 15.05 40.87 2.00
C GLN A 286 15.01 39.76 3.05
N LEU A 287 14.42 38.60 2.77
CA LEU A 287 14.27 37.52 3.76
C LEU A 287 15.47 36.55 3.72
N PRO A 288 15.82 35.92 4.87
CA PRO A 288 16.94 34.99 4.97
C PRO A 288 16.57 33.60 4.44
N VAL A 289 16.22 33.54 3.15
CA VAL A 289 15.68 32.37 2.45
C VAL A 289 16.50 32.03 1.21
N SER A 290 16.84 30.75 1.04
CA SER A 290 17.56 30.31 -0.15
C SER A 290 16.66 30.41 -1.39
N ARG A 291 17.27 30.57 -2.59
CA ARG A 291 16.51 30.65 -3.85
C ARG A 291 15.61 29.43 -4.09
N SER A 292 16.09 28.22 -3.78
CA SER A 292 15.31 26.99 -3.94
C SER A 292 14.09 26.96 -3.02
N VAL A 293 14.23 27.42 -1.77
CA VAL A 293 13.11 27.52 -0.83
C VAL A 293 12.15 28.63 -1.25
N ALA A 294 12.66 29.77 -1.73
CA ALA A 294 11.84 30.85 -2.26
C ALA A 294 10.98 30.39 -3.44
N TYR A 295 11.54 29.65 -4.40
CA TYR A 295 10.77 29.04 -5.49
C TYR A 295 9.68 28.11 -4.99
N SER A 296 9.97 27.29 -3.97
CA SER A 296 8.99 26.40 -3.34
C SER A 296 7.87 27.17 -2.65
N ILE A 297 8.15 28.32 -2.02
CA ILE A 297 7.14 29.17 -1.39
C ILE A 297 6.22 29.77 -2.46
N SER A 298 6.78 30.44 -3.47
CA SER A 298 5.99 31.03 -4.57
C SER A 298 5.13 29.99 -5.27
N GLN A 299 5.69 28.82 -5.57
CA GLN A 299 4.95 27.70 -6.16
C GLN A 299 3.79 27.26 -5.26
N SER A 300 4.01 27.11 -3.95
CA SER A 300 2.98 26.63 -3.03
C SER A 300 1.83 27.62 -2.89
N LEU A 301 2.13 28.93 -2.81
CA LEU A 301 1.11 29.98 -2.76
C LEU A 301 0.29 30.03 -4.05
N ALA A 302 0.94 30.05 -5.22
CA ALA A 302 0.26 30.11 -6.51
C ALA A 302 -0.58 28.85 -6.80
N LEU A 303 -0.08 27.65 -6.49
CA LEU A 303 -0.86 26.41 -6.63
C LEU A 303 -2.09 26.42 -5.74
N LYS A 304 -1.97 26.94 -4.52
CA LYS A 304 -3.11 27.05 -3.61
C LYS A 304 -4.18 28.00 -4.12
N ALA A 305 -3.78 29.09 -4.78
CA ALA A 305 -4.71 30.00 -5.44
C ALA A 305 -5.52 29.25 -6.50
N ALA A 306 -4.85 28.45 -7.33
CA ALA A 306 -5.51 27.61 -8.33
C ALA A 306 -6.44 26.55 -7.72
N TYR A 307 -6.05 25.92 -6.60
CA TYR A 307 -6.89 24.93 -5.93
C TYR A 307 -8.16 25.54 -5.33
N ARG A 308 -8.10 26.83 -4.98
CA ARG A 308 -9.22 27.61 -4.46
C ARG A 308 -9.96 28.40 -5.55
N HIS A 309 -9.62 28.18 -6.82
CA HIS A 309 -10.23 28.85 -7.97
C HIS A 309 -10.17 30.39 -7.91
N TYR A 310 -9.07 30.95 -7.41
CA TYR A 310 -8.87 32.40 -7.43
C TYR A 310 -8.78 32.90 -8.89
N PRO A 311 -9.40 34.04 -9.23
CA PRO A 311 -9.32 34.62 -10.57
C PRO A 311 -7.87 34.85 -11.03
N GLU A 312 -7.00 35.30 -10.14
CA GLU A 312 -5.60 35.63 -10.40
C GLU A 312 -4.68 34.39 -10.43
N ALA A 313 -5.22 33.18 -10.20
CA ALA A 313 -4.42 31.97 -10.05
C ALA A 313 -3.57 31.67 -11.29
N TYR A 314 -4.12 31.87 -12.49
CA TYR A 314 -3.37 31.66 -13.73
C TYR A 314 -2.18 32.61 -13.81
N GLU A 315 -2.39 33.90 -13.54
CA GLU A 315 -1.36 34.92 -13.57
C GLU A 315 -0.25 34.65 -12.54
N TRP A 316 -0.62 34.27 -11.32
CA TRP A 316 0.35 33.95 -10.26
C TRP A 316 1.18 32.72 -10.59
N LEU A 317 0.59 31.71 -11.25
CA LEU A 317 1.32 30.54 -11.72
C LEU A 317 2.22 30.87 -12.92
N ALA A 318 1.75 31.72 -13.84
CA ALA A 318 2.51 32.16 -15.01
C ALA A 318 3.69 33.06 -14.62
N SER A 319 3.56 33.87 -13.55
CA SER A 319 4.61 34.76 -13.05
C SER A 319 5.75 34.04 -12.33
N LEU A 320 5.62 32.72 -12.10
CA LEU A 320 6.68 31.92 -11.47
C LEU A 320 7.89 31.81 -12.39
N SER A 321 9.09 31.72 -11.79
CA SER A 321 10.33 31.44 -12.53
C SER A 321 10.25 30.10 -13.26
N SER A 322 11.04 29.93 -14.33
CA SER A 322 11.08 28.69 -15.10
C SER A 322 11.42 27.46 -14.24
N GLN A 323 12.25 27.63 -13.20
CA GLN A 323 12.59 26.57 -12.23
C GLN A 323 11.41 26.19 -11.32
N ALA A 324 10.49 27.12 -11.06
CA ALA A 324 9.30 26.88 -10.25
C ALA A 324 8.11 26.33 -11.07
N GLN A 325 8.12 26.48 -12.40
CA GLN A 325 7.09 25.95 -13.31
C GLN A 325 7.24 24.44 -13.59
N THR A 326 7.09 23.65 -12.53
CA THR A 326 7.03 22.18 -12.61
C THR A 326 5.82 21.71 -13.42
N PHE A 327 5.76 20.42 -13.76
CA PHE A 327 4.56 19.84 -14.37
C PHE A 327 3.31 20.07 -13.51
N ALA A 328 3.41 20.03 -12.18
CA ALA A 328 2.27 20.31 -11.31
C ALA A 328 1.74 21.73 -11.51
N VAL A 329 2.63 22.72 -11.63
CA VAL A 329 2.26 24.11 -11.96
C VAL A 329 1.59 24.19 -13.32
N LYS A 330 2.18 23.61 -14.36
CA LYS A 330 1.62 23.63 -15.73
C LYS A 330 0.26 22.94 -15.81
N LYS A 331 0.08 21.81 -15.10
CA LYS A 331 -1.22 21.16 -14.94
C LYS A 331 -2.25 22.14 -14.39
N TRP A 332 -1.94 22.84 -13.30
CA TRP A 332 -2.89 23.75 -12.66
C TRP A 332 -3.08 25.07 -13.39
N MET A 333 -2.08 25.55 -14.14
CA MET A 333 -2.25 26.63 -15.11
C MET A 333 -3.30 26.23 -16.16
N THR A 334 -3.19 25.02 -16.71
CA THR A 334 -4.14 24.50 -17.71
C THR A 334 -5.54 24.39 -17.12
N LEU A 335 -5.67 23.84 -15.91
CA LEU A 335 -6.98 23.71 -15.24
C LEU A 335 -7.58 25.09 -14.89
N SER A 336 -6.76 26.06 -14.48
CA SER A 336 -7.22 27.43 -14.18
C SER A 336 -7.69 28.15 -15.45
N ALA A 337 -6.96 27.97 -16.56
CA ALA A 337 -7.37 28.47 -17.87
C ALA A 337 -8.66 27.81 -18.36
N LEU A 338 -8.80 26.49 -18.20
CA LEU A 338 -10.02 25.76 -18.53
C LEU A 338 -11.23 26.25 -17.72
N TYR A 339 -11.04 26.50 -16.42
CA TYR A 339 -12.11 26.99 -15.53
C TYR A 339 -12.69 28.34 -15.97
N HIS A 340 -11.86 29.18 -16.60
CA HIS A 340 -12.23 30.50 -17.11
C HIS A 340 -12.35 30.54 -18.64
N GLU A 341 -12.39 29.39 -19.31
CA GLU A 341 -12.53 29.25 -20.76
C GLU A 341 -11.47 30.02 -21.58
N GLN A 342 -10.26 30.19 -21.02
CA GLN A 342 -9.14 30.84 -21.68
C GLN A 342 -8.43 29.86 -22.62
N TRP A 343 -9.04 29.56 -23.77
CA TRP A 343 -8.61 28.49 -24.67
C TRP A 343 -7.19 28.67 -25.24
N GLN A 344 -6.77 29.91 -25.49
CA GLN A 344 -5.40 30.22 -25.93
C GLN A 344 -4.36 29.82 -24.87
N ASP A 345 -4.65 30.08 -23.59
CA ASP A 345 -3.79 29.73 -22.46
C ASP A 345 -3.75 28.23 -22.21
N VAL A 346 -4.85 27.52 -22.44
CA VAL A 346 -4.90 26.05 -22.42
C VAL A 346 -3.94 25.47 -23.45
N ILE A 347 -3.97 25.95 -24.70
CA ILE A 347 -3.07 25.53 -25.78
C ILE A 347 -1.61 25.82 -25.39
N HIS A 348 -1.32 27.05 -24.94
CA HIS A 348 0.03 27.46 -24.56
C HIS A 348 0.59 26.58 -23.44
N THR A 349 -0.21 26.37 -22.40
CA THR A 349 0.24 25.65 -21.21
C THR A 349 0.43 24.16 -21.48
N ILE A 350 -0.47 23.52 -22.23
CA ILE A 350 -0.30 22.10 -22.62
C ILE A 350 0.99 21.92 -23.44
N ARG A 351 1.26 22.82 -24.38
CA ARG A 351 2.49 22.78 -25.20
C ARG A 351 3.77 22.94 -24.39
N SER A 352 3.71 23.60 -23.24
CA SER A 352 4.87 23.77 -22.36
C SER A 352 5.09 22.57 -21.42
N MET A 353 4.15 21.62 -21.32
CA MET A 353 4.31 20.41 -20.48
C MET A 353 5.44 19.50 -20.99
N PRO A 354 5.98 18.59 -20.17
CA PRO A 354 6.89 17.55 -20.66
C PRO A 354 6.25 16.70 -21.78
N ALA A 355 7.03 16.29 -22.78
CA ALA A 355 6.53 15.57 -23.95
C ALA A 355 5.73 14.30 -23.61
N GLU A 356 6.13 13.58 -22.56
CA GLU A 356 5.41 12.39 -22.08
C GLU A 356 4.03 12.71 -21.49
N GLU A 357 3.88 13.87 -20.86
CA GLU A 357 2.58 14.33 -20.37
C GLU A 357 1.69 14.75 -21.55
N GLN A 358 2.22 15.49 -22.51
CA GLN A 358 1.45 15.94 -23.68
C GLN A 358 0.76 14.80 -24.45
N LYS A 359 1.37 13.61 -24.46
CA LYS A 359 0.83 12.41 -25.13
C LYS A 359 -0.30 11.72 -24.36
N LYS A 360 -0.54 12.08 -23.09
CA LYS A 360 -1.58 11.40 -22.30
C LYS A 360 -2.98 11.76 -22.79
N PRO A 361 -3.94 10.81 -22.76
CA PRO A 361 -5.29 11.02 -23.31
C PRO A 361 -5.99 12.28 -22.78
N GLN A 362 -5.86 12.58 -21.48
CA GLN A 362 -6.49 13.77 -20.90
C GLN A 362 -6.00 15.08 -21.52
N TRP A 363 -4.69 15.17 -21.80
CA TRP A 363 -4.08 16.40 -22.30
C TRP A 363 -4.31 16.56 -23.79
N LEU A 364 -4.27 15.44 -24.54
CA LEU A 364 -4.67 15.43 -25.95
C LEU A 364 -6.14 15.85 -26.13
N TYR A 365 -7.05 15.37 -25.27
CA TYR A 365 -8.46 15.74 -25.33
C TYR A 365 -8.66 17.24 -25.08
N TRP A 366 -8.09 17.78 -23.99
CA TRP A 366 -8.24 19.20 -23.68
C TRP A 366 -7.54 20.11 -24.68
N TYR A 367 -6.42 19.65 -25.27
CA TYR A 367 -5.77 20.35 -26.38
C TYR A 367 -6.65 20.38 -27.63
N ALA A 368 -7.24 19.24 -28.00
CA ALA A 368 -8.21 19.16 -29.10
C ALA A 368 -9.42 20.05 -28.85
N ARG A 369 -9.92 20.08 -27.61
CA ARG A 369 -11.04 20.93 -27.20
C ARG A 369 -10.73 22.42 -27.31
N ALA A 370 -9.56 22.84 -26.84
CA ALA A 370 -9.15 24.23 -26.99
C ALA A 370 -8.95 24.62 -28.47
N LEU A 371 -8.40 23.73 -29.30
CA LEU A 371 -8.32 23.96 -30.75
C LEU A 371 -9.69 24.09 -31.41
N ASP A 372 -10.64 23.26 -31.00
CA ASP A 372 -12.02 23.26 -31.50
C ASP A 372 -12.71 24.61 -31.20
N GLU A 373 -12.59 25.10 -29.96
CA GLU A 373 -13.15 26.40 -29.55
C GLU A 373 -12.45 27.59 -30.23
N MET A 374 -11.16 27.47 -30.51
CA MET A 374 -10.39 28.47 -31.26
C MET A 374 -10.59 28.40 -32.79
N GLY A 375 -11.51 27.56 -33.28
CA GLY A 375 -11.85 27.46 -34.71
C GLY A 375 -10.96 26.54 -35.54
N TYR A 376 -9.95 25.90 -34.96
CA TYR A 376 -9.06 24.94 -35.65
C TYR A 376 -9.70 23.55 -35.77
N LYS A 377 -10.92 23.49 -36.33
CA LYS A 377 -11.79 22.30 -36.36
C LYS A 377 -11.12 21.05 -36.95
N LYS A 378 -10.35 21.20 -38.04
CA LYS A 378 -9.67 20.07 -38.70
C LYS A 378 -8.65 19.38 -37.78
N ASN A 379 -7.84 20.16 -37.06
CA ASN A 379 -6.82 19.63 -36.16
C ASN A 379 -7.47 18.98 -34.92
N ALA A 380 -8.52 19.61 -34.38
CA ALA A 380 -9.28 19.05 -33.27
C ALA A 380 -9.92 17.69 -33.64
N ARG A 381 -10.58 17.61 -34.80
CA ARG A 381 -11.25 16.39 -35.26
C ARG A 381 -10.28 15.22 -35.44
N MET A 382 -9.08 15.48 -35.95
CA MET A 382 -8.02 14.46 -36.07
C MET A 382 -7.60 13.89 -34.70
N LEU A 383 -7.41 14.77 -33.71
CA LEU A 383 -7.02 14.34 -32.36
C LEU A 383 -8.14 13.57 -31.65
N TYR A 384 -9.39 14.03 -31.79
CA TYR A 384 -10.54 13.29 -31.26
C TYR A 384 -10.68 11.91 -31.90
N GLY A 385 -10.53 11.80 -33.23
CA GLY A 385 -10.58 10.52 -33.93
C GLY A 385 -9.58 9.51 -33.37
N LYS A 386 -8.32 9.94 -33.17
CA LYS A 386 -7.29 9.08 -32.57
C LYS A 386 -7.62 8.63 -31.14
N LEU A 387 -8.20 9.52 -30.32
CA LEU A 387 -8.55 9.18 -28.94
C LEU A 387 -9.75 8.23 -28.86
N ALA A 388 -10.71 8.36 -29.78
CA ALA A 388 -11.93 7.56 -29.85
C ALA A 388 -11.67 6.06 -30.03
N GLU A 389 -10.48 5.68 -30.52
CA GLU A 389 -10.03 4.28 -30.63
C GLU A 389 -9.80 3.59 -29.27
N SER A 390 -9.79 4.34 -28.15
CA SER A 390 -9.50 3.80 -26.83
C SER A 390 -10.74 3.65 -25.93
N ALA A 391 -10.86 2.51 -25.25
CA ALA A 391 -11.85 2.25 -24.20
C ALA A 391 -11.52 3.01 -22.89
N SER A 392 -11.46 4.34 -22.95
CA SER A 392 -11.12 5.19 -21.81
C SER A 392 -12.07 6.37 -21.72
N TYR A 393 -12.16 7.00 -20.54
CA TYR A 393 -13.02 8.17 -20.32
C TYR A 393 -12.86 9.24 -21.41
N TYR A 394 -11.61 9.63 -21.72
CA TYR A 394 -11.34 10.62 -22.77
C TYR A 394 -11.49 10.07 -24.19
N GLY A 395 -11.41 8.75 -24.37
CA GLY A 395 -11.74 8.10 -25.63
C GLY A 395 -13.23 8.20 -25.93
N PHE A 396 -14.09 7.86 -24.97
CA PHE A 396 -15.54 8.00 -25.11
C PHE A 396 -15.97 9.46 -25.35
N LEU A 397 -15.43 10.42 -24.57
CA LEU A 397 -15.71 11.84 -24.82
C LEU A 397 -15.25 12.31 -26.22
N SER A 398 -14.17 11.73 -26.74
CA SER A 398 -13.70 12.05 -28.09
C SER A 398 -14.58 11.41 -29.15
N ALA A 399 -15.07 10.19 -28.92
CA ALA A 399 -16.00 9.50 -29.79
C ALA A 399 -17.31 10.28 -29.95
N ASP A 400 -17.82 10.86 -28.86
CA ASP A 400 -18.97 11.78 -28.90
C ASP A 400 -18.70 12.99 -29.80
N LYS A 401 -17.49 13.57 -29.74
CA LYS A 401 -17.11 14.75 -30.53
C LYS A 401 -16.98 14.49 -32.03
N VAL A 402 -16.68 13.26 -32.43
CA VAL A 402 -16.56 12.88 -33.85
C VAL A 402 -17.70 12.00 -34.36
N GLU A 403 -18.68 11.71 -33.49
CA GLU A 403 -19.89 10.93 -33.78
C GLU A 403 -19.58 9.50 -34.26
N VAL A 404 -18.64 8.82 -33.60
CA VAL A 404 -18.33 7.40 -33.87
C VAL A 404 -18.76 6.51 -32.69
N PRO A 405 -19.06 5.22 -32.93
CA PRO A 405 -19.36 4.28 -31.85
C PRO A 405 -18.21 4.15 -30.85
N TYR A 406 -18.56 3.85 -29.59
CA TYR A 406 -17.57 3.61 -28.55
C TYR A 406 -16.75 2.34 -28.79
N ALA A 407 -15.42 2.46 -28.70
CA ALA A 407 -14.48 1.36 -28.84
C ALA A 407 -14.49 0.44 -27.60
N ILE A 408 -15.55 -0.36 -27.43
CA ILE A 408 -15.66 -1.36 -26.37
C ILE A 408 -15.36 -2.72 -26.98
N GLU A 409 -14.15 -3.23 -26.75
CA GLU A 409 -13.73 -4.57 -27.17
C GLU A 409 -13.90 -5.57 -26.02
N GLN A 410 -14.39 -6.77 -26.34
CA GLN A 410 -14.51 -7.87 -25.39
C GLN A 410 -13.50 -8.96 -25.72
N GLU A 411 -12.34 -8.95 -25.07
CA GLU A 411 -11.39 -10.06 -25.15
C GLU A 411 -11.75 -11.15 -24.13
N ARG A 412 -12.10 -12.35 -24.62
CA ARG A 412 -12.40 -13.48 -23.75
C ARG A 412 -11.10 -14.18 -23.35
N ILE A 413 -10.78 -14.17 -22.06
CA ILE A 413 -9.61 -14.88 -21.53
C ILE A 413 -10.02 -16.30 -21.14
N GLU A 414 -9.51 -17.29 -21.87
CA GLU A 414 -9.72 -18.70 -21.56
C GLU A 414 -8.71 -19.24 -20.56
N LEU A 415 -9.20 -19.86 -19.48
CA LEU A 415 -8.34 -20.55 -18.51
C LEU A 415 -8.06 -21.99 -18.97
N LYS A 416 -6.89 -22.20 -19.59
CA LYS A 416 -6.41 -23.54 -19.98
C LYS A 416 -6.29 -24.47 -18.77
N GLU A 417 -6.70 -25.73 -18.91
CA GLU A 417 -6.72 -26.72 -17.82
C GLU A 417 -5.33 -26.94 -17.18
N ALA A 418 -4.26 -26.98 -17.97
CA ALA A 418 -2.89 -27.09 -17.42
C ALA A 418 -2.53 -25.91 -16.49
N ARG A 419 -3.00 -24.69 -16.82
CA ARG A 419 -2.76 -23.49 -16.01
C ARG A 419 -3.61 -23.50 -14.75
N LYS A 420 -4.86 -23.94 -14.85
CA LYS A 420 -5.74 -24.16 -13.70
C LYS A 420 -5.14 -25.17 -12.72
N ALA A 421 -4.65 -26.30 -13.21
CA ALA A 421 -4.00 -27.32 -12.39
C ALA A 421 -2.75 -26.75 -11.69
N ALA A 422 -1.91 -25.98 -12.39
CA ALA A 422 -0.74 -25.33 -11.81
C ALA A 422 -1.10 -24.30 -10.72
N LEU A 423 -2.21 -23.59 -10.85
CA LEU A 423 -2.72 -22.68 -9.81
C LEU A 423 -3.23 -23.46 -8.59
N LEU A 424 -4.03 -24.52 -8.82
CA LEU A 424 -4.59 -25.37 -7.76
C LEU A 424 -3.53 -26.24 -7.06
N ALA A 425 -2.35 -26.42 -7.65
CA ALA A 425 -1.22 -27.07 -6.99
C ALA A 425 -0.58 -26.19 -5.89
N LYS A 426 -0.85 -24.87 -5.87
CA LYS A 426 -0.28 -23.97 -4.86
C LYS A 426 -1.11 -24.10 -3.56
N PRO A 427 -0.52 -24.52 -2.42
CA PRO A 427 -1.29 -24.77 -1.19
C PRO A 427 -2.09 -23.55 -0.70
N ALA A 428 -1.57 -22.34 -0.88
CA ALA A 428 -2.27 -21.12 -0.48
C ALA A 428 -3.49 -20.80 -1.37
N ILE A 429 -3.51 -21.20 -2.65
CA ILE A 429 -4.71 -21.09 -3.50
C ILE A 429 -5.79 -22.06 -3.02
N VAL A 430 -5.39 -23.29 -2.68
CA VAL A 430 -6.30 -24.28 -2.08
C VAL A 430 -6.86 -23.78 -0.75
N ARG A 431 -6.01 -23.24 0.14
CA ARG A 431 -6.48 -22.64 1.40
C ARG A 431 -7.39 -21.44 1.16
N ALA A 432 -7.11 -20.59 0.19
CA ALA A 432 -7.98 -19.47 -0.15
C ALA A 432 -9.38 -19.94 -0.57
N GLN A 433 -9.45 -20.97 -1.41
CA GLN A 433 -10.72 -21.58 -1.81
C GLN A 433 -11.45 -22.19 -0.62
N GLU A 434 -10.76 -22.98 0.21
CA GLU A 434 -11.37 -23.61 1.37
C GLU A 434 -11.87 -22.58 2.39
N PHE A 435 -11.11 -21.51 2.66
CA PHE A 435 -11.57 -20.41 3.51
C PHE A 435 -12.82 -19.71 2.94
N LEU A 436 -12.88 -19.51 1.62
CA LEU A 436 -14.06 -18.93 0.97
C LEU A 436 -15.29 -19.83 1.15
N LEU A 437 -15.14 -21.14 0.95
CA LEU A 437 -16.22 -22.11 1.06
C LEU A 437 -16.76 -22.28 2.49
N VAL A 438 -15.96 -21.99 3.51
CA VAL A 438 -16.40 -21.97 4.93
C VAL A 438 -16.79 -20.57 5.43
N GLY A 439 -16.96 -19.60 4.53
CA GLY A 439 -17.44 -18.25 4.85
C GLY A 439 -16.41 -17.33 5.52
N MET A 440 -15.12 -17.68 5.46
CA MET A 440 -14.02 -16.89 6.05
C MET A 440 -13.34 -16.03 5.00
N GLU A 441 -14.06 -15.07 4.42
CA GLU A 441 -13.58 -14.30 3.26
C GLU A 441 -12.32 -13.46 3.57
N VAL A 442 -12.17 -12.97 4.81
CA VAL A 442 -10.98 -12.19 5.22
C VAL A 442 -9.72 -13.05 5.16
N GLU A 443 -9.80 -14.27 5.66
CA GLU A 443 -8.72 -15.26 5.61
C GLU A 443 -8.47 -15.74 4.17
N ALA A 444 -9.53 -15.99 3.41
CA ALA A 444 -9.43 -16.32 1.99
C ALA A 444 -8.65 -15.24 1.24
N ARG A 445 -9.03 -13.96 1.41
CA ARG A 445 -8.40 -12.81 0.72
C ARG A 445 -6.92 -12.69 1.07
N ARG A 446 -6.56 -13.06 2.31
CA ARG A 446 -5.18 -13.02 2.79
C ARG A 446 -4.32 -14.07 2.11
N GLU A 447 -4.80 -15.31 1.99
CA GLU A 447 -4.13 -16.38 1.26
C GLU A 447 -4.08 -16.08 -0.25
N TRP A 448 -5.17 -15.56 -0.82
CA TRP A 448 -5.20 -15.14 -2.22
C TRP A 448 -4.12 -14.08 -2.52
N ARG A 449 -4.02 -13.05 -1.66
CA ARG A 449 -3.04 -11.98 -1.80
C ARG A 449 -1.60 -12.49 -1.63
N SER A 450 -1.35 -13.41 -0.69
CA SER A 450 0.01 -13.93 -0.45
C SER A 450 0.60 -14.59 -1.69
N VAL A 451 -0.24 -15.26 -2.48
CA VAL A 451 0.18 -15.90 -3.74
C VAL A 451 0.20 -14.91 -4.90
N THR A 452 -0.89 -14.15 -5.08
CA THR A 452 -1.02 -13.30 -6.27
C THR A 452 -0.08 -12.11 -6.27
N GLN A 453 0.53 -11.74 -5.14
CA GLN A 453 1.55 -10.68 -5.09
C GLN A 453 2.80 -11.00 -5.92
N GLY A 454 3.19 -12.28 -6.00
CA GLY A 454 4.34 -12.73 -6.79
C GLY A 454 4.05 -12.99 -8.28
N MET A 455 2.77 -13.02 -8.66
CA MET A 455 2.33 -13.35 -10.02
C MET A 455 2.44 -12.16 -10.97
N ARG A 456 2.65 -12.43 -12.27
CA ARG A 456 2.73 -11.42 -13.34
C ARG A 456 2.03 -11.89 -14.62
N GLY A 457 1.62 -10.93 -15.45
CA GLY A 457 1.08 -11.17 -16.80
C GLY A 457 -0.02 -12.23 -16.82
N ASP A 458 0.18 -13.27 -17.62
CA ASP A 458 -0.80 -14.35 -17.83
C ASP A 458 -1.11 -15.17 -16.57
N GLU A 459 -0.21 -15.22 -15.58
CA GLU A 459 -0.51 -15.89 -14.30
C GLU A 459 -1.61 -15.14 -13.53
N LEU A 460 -1.56 -13.80 -13.53
CA LEU A 460 -2.60 -12.97 -12.91
C LEU A 460 -3.92 -13.05 -13.67
N LYS A 461 -3.88 -13.04 -15.02
CA LYS A 461 -5.08 -13.25 -15.85
C LYS A 461 -5.74 -14.60 -15.52
N ALA A 462 -4.97 -15.67 -15.49
CA ALA A 462 -5.45 -17.00 -15.14
C ALA A 462 -6.02 -17.07 -13.71
N ALA A 463 -5.36 -16.44 -12.74
CA ALA A 463 -5.85 -16.37 -11.37
C ALA A 463 -7.17 -15.57 -11.27
N ALA A 464 -7.30 -14.46 -12.02
CA ALA A 464 -8.53 -13.68 -12.07
C ALA A 464 -9.70 -14.49 -12.63
N VAL A 465 -9.49 -15.23 -13.71
CA VAL A 465 -10.51 -16.14 -14.27
C VAL A 465 -10.85 -17.26 -13.29
N LEU A 466 -9.86 -17.82 -12.59
CA LEU A 466 -10.09 -18.82 -11.54
C LEU A 466 -10.98 -18.26 -10.41
N ALA A 467 -10.71 -17.05 -9.92
CA ALA A 467 -11.55 -16.40 -8.92
C ALA A 467 -12.96 -16.11 -9.45
N HIS A 468 -13.10 -15.77 -10.73
CA HIS A 468 -14.40 -15.61 -11.38
C HIS A 468 -15.18 -16.92 -11.40
N HIS A 469 -14.54 -18.06 -11.72
CA HIS A 469 -15.17 -19.39 -11.65
C HIS A 469 -15.61 -19.76 -10.23
N TRP A 470 -14.95 -19.24 -9.20
CA TRP A 470 -15.38 -19.39 -7.80
C TRP A 470 -16.47 -18.40 -7.38
N GLN A 471 -17.02 -17.62 -8.31
CA GLN A 471 -17.96 -16.53 -8.06
C GLN A 471 -17.41 -15.45 -7.11
N TRP A 472 -16.09 -15.36 -6.97
CA TRP A 472 -15.42 -14.37 -6.14
C TRP A 472 -15.06 -13.13 -6.96
N HIS A 473 -16.10 -12.48 -7.48
CA HIS A 473 -15.99 -11.39 -8.46
C HIS A 473 -15.09 -10.24 -8.01
N SER A 474 -15.10 -9.90 -6.72
CA SER A 474 -14.24 -8.84 -6.17
C SER A 474 -12.75 -9.16 -6.35
N GLN A 475 -12.32 -10.41 -6.18
CA GLN A 475 -10.94 -10.81 -6.42
C GLN A 475 -10.62 -10.99 -7.89
N ALA A 476 -11.59 -11.44 -8.69
CA ALA A 476 -11.44 -11.48 -10.14
C ALA A 476 -11.11 -10.08 -10.71
N ILE A 477 -11.92 -9.08 -10.36
CA ILE A 477 -11.74 -7.68 -10.79
C ILE A 477 -10.39 -7.12 -10.32
N ASN A 478 -10.11 -7.22 -9.01
CA ASN A 478 -8.89 -6.67 -8.43
C ASN A 478 -7.62 -7.36 -8.98
N THR A 479 -7.69 -8.66 -9.27
CA THR A 479 -6.56 -9.40 -9.83
C THR A 479 -6.36 -9.05 -11.31
N MET A 480 -7.46 -8.92 -12.08
CA MET A 480 -7.40 -8.55 -13.49
C MET A 480 -6.85 -7.13 -13.70
N ALA A 481 -7.30 -6.17 -12.89
CA ALA A 481 -6.85 -4.76 -12.96
C ALA A 481 -5.32 -4.59 -12.84
N ARG A 482 -4.63 -5.56 -12.21
CA ARG A 482 -3.15 -5.55 -12.08
C ARG A 482 -2.41 -5.98 -13.34
N THR A 483 -3.11 -6.47 -14.36
CA THR A 483 -2.51 -6.95 -15.61
C THR A 483 -2.40 -5.87 -16.67
N GLY A 484 -3.01 -4.70 -16.46
CA GLY A 484 -3.12 -3.65 -17.47
C GLY A 484 -4.09 -3.97 -18.60
N HIS A 485 -4.66 -5.18 -18.62
CA HIS A 485 -5.78 -5.54 -19.47
C HIS A 485 -7.01 -4.75 -19.01
N ARG A 486 -7.63 -4.03 -19.95
CA ARG A 486 -8.74 -3.11 -19.71
C ARG A 486 -9.94 -3.53 -20.49
#